data_AF-A0A1H5HB52-F1
#
_entry.id   AF-A0A1H5HB52-F1
#
_cell.length_a   1.000
_cell.length_b   1.000
_cell.length_c   1.000
_cell.angle_alpha   90.00
_cell.angle_beta   90.00
_cell.angle_gamma   90.00
#
_symmetry.space_group_name_H-M   'P 1'
#
loop_
_entity.id
_entity.type
_entity.pdbx_description
1 polymer ?
#
loop_
_entity_poly.entity_id
_entity_poly.type
_entity_poly.pdbx_seq_one_letter_code
_entity_poly.pdbx_strand_id
1 'polypeptide(L)' 'MRLALARYLRSFVSSFIAFGQIWVYIPPVDERRTGPAEGPPPGHPERLCPEIPLSPAELAWGRQLLGTPEP' A
#
# COMPACT_ATOMS: atom_id res chain seq x y z
N MET A 1 35.82 13.85 -16.63
CA MET A 1 35.04 12.66 -17.04
C MET A 1 34.23 12.02 -15.91
N ARG A 2 34.82 11.63 -14.77
CA ARG A 2 34.09 10.98 -13.65
C ARG A 2 32.89 11.80 -13.12
N LEU A 3 33.03 13.11 -12.99
CA LEU A 3 31.94 13.98 -12.52
C LEU A 3 30.77 14.08 -13.51
N ALA A 4 31.07 14.18 -14.81
CA ALA A 4 30.06 14.23 -15.86
C ALA A 4 29.30 12.90 -15.93
N LEU A 5 30.03 11.78 -15.91
CA LEU A 5 29.44 10.45 -15.86
C LEU A 5 28.52 10.29 -14.64
N ALA A 6 28.97 10.69 -13.45
CA ALA A 6 28.14 10.65 -12.24
C ALA A 6 26.86 11.50 -12.36
N ARG A 7 26.91 12.68 -12.99
CA ARG A 7 25.71 13.49 -13.27
C ARG A 7 24.74 12.77 -14.20
N TYR A 8 25.23 12.17 -15.27
CA TYR A 8 24.38 11.44 -16.22
C TYR A 8 23.74 10.21 -15.58
N LEU A 9 24.50 9.40 -14.83
CA LEU A 9 23.93 8.27 -14.09
C LEU A 9 22.88 8.72 -13.09
N ARG A 10 23.11 9.82 -12.37
CA ARG A 10 22.13 10.37 -11.43
C ARG A 10 20.84 10.79 -12.15
N SER A 11 20.94 11.52 -13.26
CA SER A 11 19.77 11.90 -14.05
C SER A 11 19.01 10.69 -14.57
N PHE A 12 19.71 9.66 -15.04
CA PHE A 12 19.10 8.43 -15.54
C PHE A 12 18.31 7.70 -14.44
N VAL A 13 18.88 7.52 -13.25
CA VAL A 13 18.18 6.92 -12.10
C VAL A 13 16.98 7.76 -11.67
N SER A 14 17.10 9.10 -11.66
CA SER A 14 15.98 9.99 -11.35
C SER A 14 14.81 9.85 -12.32
N SER A 15 15.07 9.56 -13.59
CA SER A 15 14.00 9.29 -14.57
C SER A 15 13.23 8.01 -14.23
N PHE A 16 13.90 6.92 -13.85
CA PHE A 16 13.22 5.69 -13.41
C PHE A 16 12.33 5.93 -12.19
N ILE A 17 12.79 6.72 -11.22
CA ILE A 17 11.98 7.15 -10.06
C ILE A 17 10.74 7.91 -10.52
N ALA A 18 10.89 8.90 -11.41
CA ALA A 18 9.77 9.72 -11.88
C ALA A 18 8.71 8.93 -12.67
N PHE A 19 9.12 7.91 -13.42
CA PHE A 19 8.21 7.00 -14.13
C PHE A 19 7.65 5.86 -13.26
N GLY A 20 7.95 5.84 -11.96
CA GLY A 20 7.51 4.77 -11.05
C GLY A 20 8.16 3.41 -11.32
N GLN A 21 9.22 3.37 -12.12
CA GLN A 21 9.94 2.16 -12.51
C GLN A 21 11.10 1.90 -11.54
N ILE A 22 10.80 1.80 -10.25
CA ILE A 22 11.80 1.55 -9.21
C ILE A 22 11.53 0.24 -8.52
N TRP A 23 12.61 -0.49 -8.26
CA TRP A 23 12.59 -1.63 -7.37
C TRP A 23 13.09 -1.19 -5.99
N VAL A 24 12.23 -1.28 -4.99
CA VAL A 24 12.58 -1.03 -3.59
C VAL A 24 12.53 -2.36 -2.88
N TYR A 25 13.64 -2.77 -2.29
CA TYR A 25 13.65 -3.92 -1.39
C TYR A 25 12.84 -3.58 -0.14
N ILE A 26 11.76 -4.32 0.08
CA ILE A 26 11.02 -4.29 1.34
C ILE A 26 11.54 -5.47 2.16
N PRO A 27 12.31 -5.23 3.23
CA PRO A 27 12.77 -6.32 4.09
C PRO A 27 11.55 -7.06 4.66
N PRO A 28 11.62 -8.39 4.82
CA PRO A 28 10.56 -9.12 5.48
C PRO A 28 10.40 -8.57 6.90
N VAL A 29 9.18 -8.19 7.25
CA VAL A 29 8.83 -7.82 8.62
C VAL A 29 8.80 -9.11 9.44
N ASP A 30 9.53 -9.14 10.55
CA ASP A 30 9.45 -10.24 11.50
C ASP A 30 8.13 -10.15 12.27
N GLU A 31 7.07 -10.75 11.73
CA GLU A 31 5.73 -10.77 12.32
C GLU A 31 5.73 -11.30 13.77
N ARG A 32 6.71 -12.15 14.12
CA ARG A 32 6.86 -12.67 15.49
C ARG A 32 7.28 -11.61 16.49
N ARG A 33 7.96 -10.55 16.03
CA ARG A 33 8.36 -9.40 16.87
C ARG A 33 7.30 -8.31 16.95
N THR A 34 6.47 -8.17 15.92
CA THR A 34 5.53 -7.04 15.81
C THR A 34 4.12 -7.37 16.33
N GLY A 35 3.83 -8.65 16.61
CA GLY A 35 2.47 -9.09 16.94
C GLY A 35 1.53 -8.90 15.75
N PRO A 36 0.30 -9.43 15.80
CA PRO A 36 -0.71 -9.04 14.83
C PRO A 36 -0.88 -7.53 14.93
N ALA A 37 -0.64 -6.80 13.83
CA ALA A 37 -0.88 -5.37 13.80
C ALA A 37 -2.36 -5.14 14.14
N GLU A 38 -2.67 -4.60 15.32
CA GLU A 38 -4.04 -4.22 15.75
C GLU A 38 -4.60 -3.02 14.94
N GLY A 39 -4.02 -2.79 13.76
CA GLY A 39 -4.21 -1.63 12.92
C GLY A 39 -3.45 -0.41 13.42
N PRO A 40 -3.63 0.72 12.73
CA PRO A 40 -3.18 2.02 13.19
C PRO A 40 -3.69 2.36 14.61
N PRO A 41 -2.99 3.24 15.34
CA PRO A 41 -3.42 3.65 16.68
C PRO A 41 -4.85 4.24 16.68
N PRO A 42 -5.53 4.24 17.84
CA PRO A 42 -6.89 4.80 17.96
C PRO A 42 -6.97 6.25 17.42
N GLY A 43 -7.98 6.52 16.59
CA GLY A 43 -8.20 7.84 15.98
C GLY A 43 -7.48 8.10 14.65
N HIS A 44 -6.67 7.14 14.17
CA HIS A 44 -6.04 7.26 12.85
C HIS A 44 -7.07 7.06 11.71
N PRO A 45 -7.04 7.86 10.63
CA PRO A 45 -8.02 7.76 9.54
C PRO A 45 -7.97 6.45 8.75
N GLU A 46 -6.83 5.75 8.78
CA GLU A 46 -6.66 4.45 8.11
C GLU A 46 -7.13 3.26 8.96
N ARG A 47 -7.60 3.51 10.20
CA ARG A 47 -8.07 2.43 11.06
C ARG A 47 -9.40 1.93 10.51
N LEU A 48 -9.48 0.61 10.25
CA LEU A 48 -10.75 -0.01 9.92
C LEU A 48 -11.72 0.21 11.08
N CYS A 49 -12.97 0.57 10.76
CA CYS A 49 -14.05 0.78 11.73
C CYS A 49 -15.05 -0.38 11.69
N PRO A 50 -14.67 -1.61 12.13
CA PRO A 50 -15.56 -2.77 12.10
C PRO A 50 -16.84 -2.58 12.93
N GLU A 51 -16.82 -1.66 13.89
CA GLU A 51 -17.98 -1.26 14.70
C GLU A 51 -19.04 -0.48 13.91
N ILE A 52 -18.67 0.11 12.78
CA ILE A 52 -19.59 0.81 11.89
C ILE A 52 -20.10 -0.18 10.84
N PRO A 53 -21.41 -0.51 10.83
CA PRO A 53 -21.93 -1.43 9.83
C PRO A 53 -21.83 -0.82 8.44
N LEU A 54 -21.53 -1.67 7.45
CA LEU A 54 -21.55 -1.27 6.05
C LEU A 54 -22.94 -0.78 5.66
N SER A 55 -22.97 0.31 4.89
CA SER A 55 -24.19 0.80 4.26
C SER A 55 -24.75 -0.21 3.25
N PRO A 56 -26.04 -0.12 2.89
CA PRO A 56 -26.62 -1.01 1.88
C PRO A 56 -25.88 -1.00 0.53
N ALA A 57 -25.32 0.15 0.13
CA ALA A 57 -24.54 0.27 -1.11
C ALA A 57 -23.21 -0.47 -1.01
N GLU A 58 -22.49 -0.35 0.11
CA GLU A 58 -21.22 -1.05 0.33
C GLU A 58 -21.42 -2.57 0.42
N LEU A 59 -22.51 -3.03 1.01
CA LEU A 59 -22.88 -4.45 1.01
C LEU A 59 -23.18 -4.97 -0.40
N ALA A 60 -23.85 -4.17 -1.24
CA ALA A 60 -24.10 -4.53 -2.64
C ALA A 60 -22.79 -4.62 -3.43
N TRP A 61 -21.86 -3.68 -3.25
CA TRP A 61 -20.54 -3.74 -3.87
C TRP A 61 -19.71 -4.92 -3.36
N GLY A 62 -19.74 -5.19 -2.06
CA GLY A 62 -19.06 -6.35 -1.47
C GLY A 62 -19.52 -7.66 -2.11
N ARG A 63 -20.83 -7.80 -2.36
CA ARG A 63 -21.41 -8.95 -3.07
C ARG A 63 -20.91 -9.06 -4.51
N GLN A 64 -20.88 -7.96 -5.25
CA GLN A 64 -20.36 -7.93 -6.63
C GLN A 64 -18.87 -8.31 -6.69
N LEU A 65 -18.05 -7.78 -5.78
CA LEU A 65 -16.61 -8.02 -5.75
C LEU A 65 -16.26 -9.45 -5.33
N LEU A 66 -17.00 -10.01 -4.38
CA LEU A 66 -16.76 -11.36 -3.86
C LEU A 66 -17.48 -12.45 -4.68
N GLY A 67 -18.25 -12.07 -5.69
CA GLY A 67 -19.01 -13.00 -6.52
C GLY A 67 -20.12 -13.74 -5.74
N THR A 68 -20.57 -13.20 -4.61
CA THR A 68 -21.68 -13.75 -3.84
C THR A 68 -23.01 -13.22 -4.39
N PRO A 69 -23.89 -14.08 -4.93
CA PRO A 69 -25.17 -13.63 -5.47
C PRO A 69 -26.10 -13.07 -4.37
N GLU A 70 -26.98 -12.14 -4.76
CA GLU A 70 -28.15 -11.73 -3.96
C GLU A 70 -29.04 -12.97 -3.68
N PRO A 71 -29.67 -13.09 -2.50
CA PRO A 71 -30.70 -14.11 -2.27
C PRO A 71 -31.94 -13.89 -3.14
#